data_AF-A0A1H0HY13-F1
#
_entry.id   AF-A0A1H0HY13-F1
#
_cell.length_a   1.000
_cell.length_b   1.000
_cell.length_c   1.000
_cell.angle_alpha   90.00
_cell.angle_beta   90.00
_cell.angle_gamma   90.00
#
_symmetry.space_group_name_H-M   'P 1'
#
loop_
_entity.id
_entity.type
_entity.pdbx_description
1 polymer ?
#
loop_
_entity_poly.entity_id
_entity_poly.type
_entity_poly.pdbx_seq_one_letter_code
_entity_poly.pdbx_strand_id
1 'polypeptide(L)' 'MRPRLVLGAAVPEARDAVALSDLDAEAHAAYGVGSSPALVLVRPDGHIAFRGPASHAEAVAAYCERVFGPAEG' A
#
# COMPACT_ATOMS: atom_id res chain seq x y z
N MET A 1 -14.98 -3.39 34.43
CA MET A 1 -15.03 -3.15 32.97
C MET A 1 -13.73 -3.68 32.37
N ARG A 2 -13.78 -4.70 31.50
CA ARG A 2 -12.63 -5.15 30.68
C ARG A 2 -12.88 -4.68 29.25
N PRO A 3 -12.03 -3.84 28.64
CA PRO A 3 -12.15 -3.54 27.23
C PRO A 3 -11.96 -4.83 26.44
N ARG A 4 -12.92 -5.16 25.57
CA ARG A 4 -12.80 -6.28 24.63
C ARG A 4 -12.70 -5.70 23.24
N LEU A 5 -11.53 -5.83 22.63
CA LEU A 5 -11.34 -5.50 21.23
C LEU A 5 -12.11 -6.54 20.40
N VAL A 6 -13.14 -6.11 19.70
CA VAL A 6 -13.85 -6.92 18.71
C VAL A 6 -13.44 -6.38 17.35
N LEU A 7 -12.52 -7.06 16.67
CA LEU A 7 -12.30 -6.80 15.25
C LEU A 7 -13.51 -7.34 14.50
N GLY A 8 -14.41 -6.45 14.09
CA GLY A 8 -15.33 -6.73 12.99
C GLY A 8 -14.50 -6.74 11.71
N ALA A 9 -13.80 -7.84 11.44
CA ALA A 9 -13.08 -7.97 10.18
C ALA A 9 -14.14 -8.10 9.07
N ALA A 10 -14.19 -7.10 8.18
CA ALA A 10 -14.80 -7.29 6.88
C ALA A 10 -14.19 -8.57 6.27
N VAL A 11 -15.03 -9.45 5.73
CA VAL A 11 -14.56 -10.65 5.04
C VAL A 11 -13.90 -10.14 3.75
N PRO A 12 -12.58 -10.29 3.57
CA PRO A 12 -11.92 -9.83 2.37
C PRO A 12 -12.44 -10.61 1.16
N GLU A 13 -12.86 -9.89 0.13
CA GLU A 13 -13.27 -10.46 -1.14
C GLU A 13 -12.04 -10.80 -1.98
N ALA A 14 -12.19 -11.68 -2.97
CA ALA A 14 -11.08 -12.13 -3.82
C ALA A 14 -10.35 -11.00 -4.58
N ARG A 15 -10.94 -9.81 -4.65
CA ARG A 15 -10.39 -8.61 -5.31
C ARG A 15 -9.84 -7.57 -4.33
N ASP A 16 -9.96 -7.79 -3.03
CA ASP A 16 -9.45 -6.85 -2.04
C ASP A 16 -7.92 -6.88 -1.98
N ALA A 17 -7.34 -5.75 -1.60
CA ALA A 17 -5.91 -5.69 -1.35
C ALA A 17 -5.54 -6.65 -0.21
N VAL A 18 -4.47 -7.43 -0.40
CA VAL A 18 -3.94 -8.30 0.65
C VAL A 18 -3.40 -7.43 1.78
N ALA A 19 -3.99 -7.56 2.96
CA ALA A 19 -3.52 -6.90 4.17
C ALA A 19 -2.43 -7.72 4.85
N LEU A 20 -1.27 -7.11 5.08
CA LEU A 20 -0.17 -7.68 5.86
C LEU A 20 0.10 -6.76 7.06
N SER A 21 0.38 -7.36 8.22
CA SER A 21 0.71 -6.62 9.44
C SER A 21 2.19 -6.70 9.72
N ASP A 22 2.84 -5.54 9.81
CA ASP A 22 4.21 -5.40 10.28
C ASP A 22 4.20 -5.14 11.78
N LEU A 23 4.50 -6.16 12.58
CA LEU A 23 4.36 -6.13 14.04
C LEU A 23 5.64 -5.64 14.76
N ASP A 24 6.78 -5.64 14.08
CA ASP A 24 8.08 -5.21 14.62
C ASP A 24 8.65 -3.96 13.93
N ALA A 25 7.94 -3.45 12.93
CA ALA A 25 8.27 -2.28 12.12
C ALA A 25 9.48 -2.46 11.19
N GLU A 26 9.99 -3.69 11.00
CA GLU A 26 11.16 -3.94 10.16
C GLU A 26 10.86 -3.64 8.68
N ALA A 27 9.68 -4.03 8.20
CA ALA A 27 9.30 -3.78 6.82
C ALA A 27 9.09 -2.28 6.56
N HIS A 28 8.35 -1.58 7.43
CA HIS A 28 8.15 -0.13 7.31
C HIS A 28 9.50 0.61 7.30
N ALA A 29 10.42 0.25 8.21
CA ALA A 29 11.76 0.84 8.26
C ALA A 29 12.58 0.55 7.00
N ALA A 30 12.56 -0.67 6.48
CA ALA A 30 13.26 -1.05 5.25
C ALA A 30 12.72 -0.30 4.02
N TYR A 31 11.41 -0.06 3.98
CA TYR A 31 10.77 0.80 2.97
C TYR A 31 10.93 2.30 3.24
N GLY A 32 11.60 2.69 4.33
CA GLY A 32 11.78 4.09 4.72
C GLY A 32 10.45 4.83 4.89
N VAL A 33 9.40 4.13 5.32
CA VAL A 33 8.09 4.69 5.64
C VAL A 33 7.97 4.81 7.15
N GLY A 34 7.47 5.96 7.62
CA GLY A 34 7.27 6.22 9.04
C GLY A 34 5.90 5.74 9.53
N SER A 35 5.41 6.37 10.58
CA SER A 35 4.07 6.13 11.14
C SER A 35 2.93 6.78 10.34
N SER A 36 3.25 7.55 9.30
CA SER A 36 2.27 8.19 8.41
C SER A 36 1.92 7.28 7.24
N PRO A 37 0.64 7.25 6.79
CA PRO A 37 0.24 6.50 5.60
C PRO A 37 1.07 6.88 4.36
N ALA A 38 1.63 5.87 3.70
CA ALA A 38 2.49 6.03 2.55
C ALA A 38 2.12 5.05 1.43
N LEU A 39 2.49 5.41 0.21
CA LEU A 39 2.44 4.56 -0.97
C LEU A 39 3.86 4.26 -1.43
N VAL A 40 4.10 3.00 -1.79
CA VAL A 40 5.33 2.54 -2.42
C VAL A 40 4.95 1.78 -3.69
N LEU A 41 5.46 2.21 -4.84
CA LEU A 41 5.31 1.50 -6.10
C LEU A 41 6.59 0.74 -6.41
N VAL A 42 6.50 -0.59 -6.46
CA VAL A 42 7.61 -1.48 -6.82
C VAL A 42 7.39 -2.00 -8.23
N ARG A 43 8.42 -1.91 -9.07
CA ARG A 43 8.42 -2.42 -10.44
C ARG A 43 8.63 -3.94 -10.44
N PRO A 44 8.27 -4.63 -11.54
CA PRO A 44 8.53 -6.08 -11.66
C PRO A 44 10.00 -6.48 -11.52
N ASP A 45 10.94 -5.56 -11.76
CA ASP A 45 12.39 -5.76 -11.57
C ASP A 45 12.87 -5.48 -10.13
N GLY A 46 11.95 -5.25 -9.19
CA GLY A 46 12.23 -4.98 -7.79
C GLY A 46 12.59 -3.52 -7.47
N HIS A 47 12.67 -2.63 -8.46
CA HIS A 47 13.02 -1.23 -8.21
C HIS A 47 11.81 -0.43 -7.70
N ILE A 48 12.06 0.49 -6.77
CA ILE A 48 11.05 1.43 -6.31
C ILE A 48 10.92 2.57 -7.31
N ALA A 49 9.77 2.66 -7.97
CA ALA A 49 9.43 3.73 -8.91
C ALA A 49 8.83 4.96 -8.22
N PHE A 50 8.20 4.78 -7.06
CA PHE A 50 7.61 5.86 -6.28
C PHE A 50 7.61 5.51 -4.79
N ARG A 51 7.83 6.51 -3.95
CA ARG A 51 7.65 6.46 -2.50
C ARG A 51 7.18 7.83 -2.02
N GLY A 52 6.05 7.89 -1.35
CA GLY A 52 5.51 9.17 -0.88
C GLY A 52 4.24 9.03 -0.04
N PRO A 53 3.62 10.14 0.39
CA PRO A 53 2.40 10.13 1.18
C PRO A 53 1.24 9.46 0.42
N ALA A 54 0.36 8.78 1.13
CA ALA A 54 -0.79 8.11 0.51
C ALA A 54 -1.78 9.08 -0.17
N SER A 55 -1.72 10.37 0.14
CA SER A 55 -2.50 11.42 -0.51
C SER A 55 -2.10 11.70 -1.96
N HIS A 56 -0.99 11.14 -2.45
CA HIS A 56 -0.49 11.36 -3.82
C HIS A 56 -0.74 10.14 -4.73
N ALA A 57 -1.90 9.51 -4.58
CA ALA A 57 -2.26 8.33 -5.38
C ALA A 57 -2.30 8.64 -6.88
N GLU A 58 -2.58 9.88 -7.27
CA GLU A 58 -2.56 10.34 -8.66
C GLU A 58 -1.18 10.24 -9.31
N ALA A 59 -0.10 10.41 -8.54
CA ALA A 59 1.27 10.27 -9.06
C ALA A 59 1.58 8.80 -9.44
N VAL A 60 1.03 7.85 -8.69
CA VAL A 60 1.14 6.41 -8.99
C VAL A 60 0.32 6.07 -10.24
N ALA A 61 -0.91 6.57 -10.34
CA ALA A 61 -1.75 6.39 -11.52
C ALA A 61 -1.08 6.95 -12.78
N ALA A 62 -0.57 8.18 -12.73
CA ALA A 62 0.14 8.80 -13.84
C ALA A 62 1.43 8.05 -14.24
N TYR A 63 2.15 7.47 -13.27
CA TYR A 63 3.27 6.58 -13.58
C TYR A 63 2.79 5.35 -14.35
N CYS A 64 1.73 4.69 -13.88
CA CYS A 64 1.19 3.49 -14.52
C CYS A 64 0.70 3.78 -15.94
N GLU A 65 -0.06 4.85 -16.13
CA GLU A 65 -0.52 5.27 -17.47
C GLU A 65 0.64 5.52 -18.44
N ARG A 66 1.68 6.21 -17.96
CA ARG A 66 2.87 6.49 -18.79
C ARG A 66 3.65 5.23 -19.18
N VAL A 67 3.68 4.21 -18.31
CA VAL A 67 4.50 3.00 -18.51
C VAL A 67 3.73 1.88 -19.21
N PHE A 68 2.44 1.73 -18.92
CA PHE A 68 1.61 0.63 -19.41
C PHE A 68 0.53 1.06 -20.41
N GLY A 69 0.33 2.36 -20.62
CA GLY A 69 -0.78 2.90 -21.39
C GLY A 69 -2.05 3.06 -20.54
N PRO A 70 -3.14 3.55 -21.13
CA PRO A 70 -4.42 3.69 -20.44
C PRO A 70 -4.96 2.32 -20.03
N ALA A 71 -5.63 2.25 -18.87
CA ALA A 71 -6.37 1.06 -18.49
C ALA A 71 -7.51 0.84 -19.49
N GLU A 72 -7.67 -0.38 -20.01
CA GLU A 72 -8.89 -0.73 -20.74
C GLU A 72 -10.07 -0.72 -19.76
N GLY A 73 -11.12 0.01 -20.14
CA GLY A 73 -12.31 0.25 -19.31
C GLY A 73 -13.32 -0.89 -19.31
#